data_AF-A0A534XF43-F1
#
_entry.id   AF-A0A534XF43-F1
#
_cell.length_a   1.000
_cell.length_b   1.000
_cell.length_c   1.000
_cell.angle_alpha   90.00
_cell.angle_beta   90.00
_cell.angle_gamma   90.00
#
_symmetry.space_group_name_H-M   'P 1'
#
loop_
_entity.id
_entity.type
_entity.pdbx_description
1 polymer ?
#
loop_
_entity_poly.entity_id
_entity_poly.type
_entity_poly.pdbx_seq_one_letter_code
_entity_poly.pdbx_strand_id
1 'polypeptide(L)'
;MDRRLPGPRPPARGLRRRRDRLRARAARLRLRQARLRRRLSGRRAAHHPEGARLPLYHRERHGHLRGRGLHGGAAGKAPAERRVIPLGERPRDWLFVIAFSFFAFSSAFSDAVVARGVPLAPDSPSFWARANWWYASGTDPVLLQAPIGLKVQVAISAFVFGPFYLLLVYAFVAGRDWIRMPAIVYVSAMTYGMVLLFGAEFLGDLPPTNVPKFLAFNLPYLVVPLLLGYRMRSPRPFS
;
A
#
# COMPACT_ATOMS: atom_id res chain seq x y z
N MET A 1 -30.27 22.74 -53.88
CA MET A 1 -29.67 21.40 -53.66
C MET A 1 -28.33 21.38 -54.35
N ASP A 2 -27.24 21.62 -53.62
CA ASP A 2 -25.90 21.76 -54.19
C ASP A 2 -24.98 20.68 -53.59
N ARG A 3 -24.84 19.55 -54.30
CA ARG A 3 -24.05 18.38 -53.87
C ARG A 3 -22.58 18.61 -54.23
N ARG A 4 -21.79 19.07 -53.27
CA ARG A 4 -20.32 19.11 -53.39
C ARG A 4 -19.74 17.69 -53.43
N LEU A 5 -18.96 17.40 -54.46
CA LEU A 5 -18.23 16.13 -54.63
C LEU A 5 -17.04 16.04 -53.65
N PRO A 6 -16.73 14.84 -53.11
CA PRO A 6 -15.59 14.65 -52.22
C PRO A 6 -14.25 14.71 -52.98
N GLY A 7 -13.31 15.49 -52.44
CA GLY A 7 -11.97 15.68 -53.00
C GLY A 7 -11.09 14.42 -52.97
N PRO A 8 -9.98 14.43 -53.75
CA PRO A 8 -9.14 13.26 -53.96
C PRO A 8 -8.44 12.79 -52.67
N ARG A 9 -8.44 11.47 -52.44
CA ARG A 9 -7.78 10.82 -51.30
C ARG A 9 -6.24 10.99 -51.38
N PRO A 10 -5.55 11.24 -50.26
CA PRO A 10 -4.10 11.43 -50.25
C PRO A 10 -3.34 10.15 -50.65
N PRO A 11 -2.16 10.27 -51.30
CA PRO A 11 -1.45 9.14 -51.89
C PRO A 11 -0.88 8.17 -50.83
N ALA A 12 -1.13 6.88 -51.04
CA ALA A 12 -0.76 5.76 -50.16
C ALA A 12 0.75 5.57 -49.89
N ARG A 13 1.63 6.39 -50.49
CA ARG A 13 3.11 6.31 -50.33
C ARG A 13 3.59 6.71 -48.93
N GLY A 14 2.88 7.59 -48.22
CA GLY A 14 3.29 8.03 -46.87
C GLY A 14 3.17 6.95 -45.79
N LEU A 15 2.17 6.08 -45.91
CA LEU A 15 1.88 5.03 -44.93
C LEU A 15 2.91 3.90 -44.92
N ARG A 16 3.48 3.55 -46.08
CA ARG A 16 4.54 2.53 -46.18
C ARG A 16 5.82 3.00 -45.48
N ARG A 17 6.28 4.22 -45.78
CA ARG A 17 7.48 4.82 -45.14
C ARG A 17 7.36 4.91 -43.62
N ARG A 18 6.17 5.19 -43.09
CA ARG A 18 5.92 5.23 -41.65
C ARG A 18 6.00 3.83 -41.00
N ARG A 19 5.46 2.80 -41.65
CA ARG A 19 5.54 1.40 -41.18
C ARG A 19 6.99 0.90 -41.16
N ASP A 20 7.79 1.23 -42.17
CA ASP A 20 9.19 0.79 -42.26
C ASP A 20 10.07 1.44 -41.17
N ARG A 21 9.85 2.73 -40.88
CA ARG A 21 10.52 3.43 -39.77
C ARG A 21 10.20 2.81 -38.41
N LEU A 22 8.94 2.42 -38.18
CA LEU A 22 8.53 1.77 -36.93
C LEU A 22 9.16 0.37 -36.77
N ARG A 23 9.21 -0.41 -37.85
CA ARG A 23 9.87 -1.73 -37.86
C ARG A 23 11.36 -1.62 -37.57
N ALA A 24 12.05 -0.66 -38.20
CA ALA A 24 13.47 -0.41 -37.94
C ALA A 24 13.74 0.00 -36.48
N ARG A 25 12.88 0.85 -35.90
CA ARG A 25 13.00 1.26 -34.49
C ARG A 25 12.78 0.09 -33.53
N ALA A 26 11.80 -0.77 -33.79
CA ALA A 26 11.54 -1.97 -32.99
C ALA A 26 12.71 -2.97 -33.03
N ALA A 27 13.32 -3.18 -34.22
CA ALA A 27 14.49 -4.05 -34.36
C ALA A 27 15.70 -3.55 -33.56
N ARG A 28 15.97 -2.23 -33.58
CA ARG A 28 17.05 -1.62 -32.78
C ARG A 28 16.84 -1.79 -31.27
N LEU A 29 15.59 -1.67 -30.79
CA LEU A 29 15.27 -1.87 -29.38
C LEU A 29 15.48 -3.32 -28.93
N ARG A 30 15.06 -4.30 -29.75
CA ARG A 30 15.28 -5.73 -29.48
C ARG A 30 16.77 -6.08 -29.38
N LEU A 31 17.60 -5.55 -30.29
CA LEU A 31 19.05 -5.74 -30.24
C LEU A 31 19.69 -5.12 -28.99
N ARG A 32 19.24 -3.92 -28.59
CA ARG A 32 19.72 -3.26 -27.36
C ARG A 32 19.35 -4.06 -26.11
N GLN A 33 18.13 -4.58 -26.02
CA GLN A 33 17.69 -5.44 -24.92
C GLN A 33 18.47 -6.76 -24.86
N ALA A 34 18.73 -7.39 -26.01
CA ALA A 34 19.52 -8.63 -26.07
C ALA A 34 20.96 -8.42 -25.57
N ARG A 35 21.60 -7.30 -25.94
CA ARG A 35 22.94 -6.93 -25.45
C ARG A 35 22.97 -6.68 -23.94
N LEU A 36 21.97 -6.01 -23.40
CA LEU A 36 21.83 -5.77 -21.95
C LEU A 36 21.66 -7.08 -21.17
N ARG A 37 20.81 -7.99 -21.66
CA ARG A 37 20.63 -9.32 -21.05
C ARG A 37 21.93 -10.10 -21.01
N ARG A 38 22.69 -10.14 -22.11
CA ARG A 38 24.01 -10.82 -22.15
C ARG A 38 25.02 -10.23 -21.16
N ARG A 39 25.06 -8.90 -21.00
CA ARG A 39 25.94 -8.24 -20.02
C ARG A 39 25.57 -8.58 -18.58
N LEU A 40 24.27 -8.66 -18.27
CA LEU A 40 23.81 -8.99 -16.92
C LEU A 40 24.02 -10.48 -16.59
N SER A 41 23.79 -11.39 -17.54
CA SER A 41 24.07 -12.81 -17.33
C SER A 41 25.57 -13.11 -17.23
N GLY A 42 26.43 -12.40 -17.97
CA GLY A 42 27.89 -12.51 -17.83
C GLY A 42 28.42 -12.03 -16.48
N ARG A 43 27.82 -10.99 -15.88
CA ARG A 43 28.21 -10.51 -14.54
C ARG A 43 27.79 -11.45 -13.40
N ARG A 44 26.72 -12.25 -13.58
CA ARG A 44 26.30 -13.24 -12.58
C ARG A 44 27.22 -14.45 -12.50
N ALA A 45 27.95 -14.77 -13.57
CA ALA A 45 28.92 -15.87 -13.57
C ALA A 45 30.27 -15.50 -12.92
N ALA A 46 30.57 -14.22 -12.73
CA ALA A 46 31.86 -13.75 -12.19
C ALA A 46 31.86 -13.54 -10.66
N HIS A 47 30.75 -13.79 -9.97
CA HIS A 47 30.64 -13.66 -8.51
C HIS A 47 30.02 -14.94 -7.91
N HIS A 48 30.73 -16.05 -8.04
CA HIS A 48 30.57 -17.19 -7.14
C HIS A 48 31.82 -17.24 -6.26
N PRO A 49 31.75 -16.86 -4.97
CA PRO A 49 32.83 -17.14 -4.04
C PRO A 49 32.81 -18.65 -3.76
N GLU A 50 33.80 -19.37 -4.30
CA GLU A 50 34.24 -20.64 -3.72
C GLU A 50 34.69 -20.39 -2.28
N GLY A 51 34.19 -21.17 -1.31
CA GLY A 51 34.93 -21.40 -0.07
C GLY A 51 34.32 -20.98 1.27
N ALA A 52 33.03 -20.66 1.40
CA ALA A 52 32.42 -20.51 2.72
C ALA A 52 31.89 -21.87 3.24
N ARG A 53 32.80 -22.67 3.80
CA ARG A 53 32.46 -23.88 4.58
C ARG A 53 31.62 -23.46 5.79
N LEU A 54 30.35 -23.85 5.81
CA LEU A 54 29.49 -23.76 6.99
C LEU A 54 30.03 -24.71 8.07
N PRO A 55 30.16 -24.29 9.34
CA PRO A 55 30.52 -25.19 10.41
C PRO A 55 29.38 -26.20 10.63
N LEU A 56 29.73 -27.47 10.52
CA LEU A 56 28.91 -28.63 10.85
C LEU A 56 28.37 -28.48 12.28
N TYR A 57 27.05 -28.36 12.39
CA TYR A 57 26.34 -28.43 13.67
C TYR A 57 26.49 -29.86 14.21
N HIS A 58 27.36 -30.01 15.22
CA HIS A 58 27.59 -31.27 15.90
C HIS A 58 26.32 -31.66 16.65
N ARG A 59 25.64 -32.70 16.14
CA ARG A 59 24.49 -33.34 16.75
C ARG A 59 24.99 -34.19 17.92
N GLU A 60 25.07 -33.61 19.12
CA GLU A 60 25.32 -34.39 20.33
C GLU A 60 24.07 -35.16 20.76
N ARG A 61 24.34 -36.42 21.10
CA ARG A 61 23.39 -37.48 21.38
C ARG A 61 22.85 -37.37 22.80
N HIS A 62 21.63 -37.87 22.95
CA HIS A 62 21.00 -38.25 24.20
C HIS A 62 21.96 -38.97 25.16
N GLY A 63 22.14 -38.37 26.34
CA GLY A 63 22.68 -39.01 27.53
C GLY A 63 21.65 -38.95 28.66
N HIS A 64 21.04 -40.09 28.93
CA HIS A 64 20.28 -40.35 30.16
C HIS A 64 21.20 -40.14 31.37
N LEU A 65 20.90 -39.16 32.23
CA LEU A 65 21.36 -39.18 33.62
C LEU A 65 20.20 -38.86 34.56
N ARG A 66 19.85 -39.91 35.30
CA ARG A 66 19.02 -39.94 36.49
C ARG A 66 19.69 -39.16 37.61
N GLY A 67 18.91 -38.29 38.25
CA GLY A 67 18.90 -38.10 39.71
C GLY A 67 20.00 -37.25 40.34
N ARG A 68 19.62 -36.07 40.84
CA ARG A 68 19.48 -35.80 42.29
C ARG A 68 19.13 -34.33 42.50
N GLY A 69 18.14 -34.10 43.36
CA GLY A 69 17.64 -32.77 43.66
C GLY A 69 18.65 -31.92 44.42
N LEU A 70 18.62 -30.64 44.11
CA LEU A 70 18.87 -29.57 45.08
C LEU A 70 17.75 -28.56 44.93
N HIS A 71 16.90 -28.56 45.96
CA HIS A 71 15.96 -27.50 46.26
C HIS A 71 16.72 -26.18 46.44
N GLY A 72 16.61 -25.30 45.45
CA GLY A 72 16.93 -23.88 45.56
C GLY A 72 15.69 -23.11 45.15
N GLY A 73 14.85 -22.75 46.12
CA GLY A 73 13.59 -22.06 45.91
C GLY A 73 13.80 -20.69 45.28
N ALA A 74 13.56 -20.58 43.98
CA ALA A 74 12.93 -19.41 43.41
C ALA A 74 11.48 -19.80 43.16
N ALA A 75 10.60 -19.47 44.12
CA ALA A 75 9.17 -19.47 43.86
C ALA A 75 8.95 -18.49 42.69
N GLY A 76 8.89 -19.05 41.47
CA GLY A 76 8.56 -18.30 40.28
C GLY A 76 7.22 -17.64 40.54
N LYS A 77 7.23 -16.31 40.69
CA LYS A 77 6.03 -15.50 40.77
C LYS A 77 5.16 -15.94 39.59
N ALA A 78 4.03 -16.60 39.87
CA ALA A 78 3.11 -17.02 38.83
C ALA A 78 2.88 -15.81 37.91
N PRO A 79 3.02 -15.96 36.58
CA PRO A 79 2.87 -14.83 35.68
C PRO A 79 1.52 -14.17 35.96
N ALA A 80 1.56 -12.91 36.40
CA ALA A 80 0.37 -12.17 36.78
C ALA A 80 -0.70 -12.35 35.70
N GLU A 81 -1.89 -12.79 36.10
CA GLU A 81 -2.97 -13.11 35.19
C GLU A 81 -3.26 -11.88 34.30
N ARG A 82 -3.14 -12.08 32.99
CA ARG A 82 -3.28 -10.98 32.03
C ARG A 82 -4.74 -10.53 32.04
N ARG A 83 -5.00 -9.37 32.64
CA ARG A 83 -6.30 -8.72 32.58
C ARG A 83 -6.39 -7.86 31.31
N VAL A 84 -7.25 -8.24 30.38
CA VAL A 84 -7.59 -7.38 29.23
C VAL A 84 -8.57 -6.31 29.71
N ILE A 85 -8.20 -5.04 29.51
CA ILE A 85 -9.06 -3.91 29.86
C ILE A 85 -10.17 -3.80 28.80
N PRO A 86 -11.47 -3.78 29.19
CA PRO A 86 -12.57 -3.62 28.25
C PRO A 86 -12.50 -2.31 27.43
N LEU A 87 -13.16 -2.25 26.28
CA LEU A 87 -13.18 -1.02 25.46
C LEU A 87 -13.83 0.18 26.20
N GLY A 88 -14.85 -0.07 27.04
CA GLY A 88 -15.49 0.98 27.85
C GLY A 88 -14.54 1.68 28.82
N GLU A 89 -13.48 1.00 29.26
CA GLU A 89 -12.44 1.54 30.15
C GLU A 89 -11.26 2.17 29.37
N ARG A 90 -11.31 2.18 28.04
CA ARG A 90 -10.27 2.73 27.15
C ARG A 90 -10.87 3.81 26.23
N PRO A 91 -11.26 4.98 26.75
CA PRO A 91 -11.98 6.00 25.97
C PRO A 91 -11.21 6.47 24.73
N ARG A 92 -9.88 6.49 24.78
CA ARG A 92 -9.02 6.86 23.65
C ARG A 92 -9.06 5.85 22.49
N ASP A 93 -9.42 4.59 22.78
CA ASP A 93 -9.45 3.53 21.79
C ASP A 93 -10.66 3.65 20.84
N TRP A 94 -11.71 4.38 21.25
CA TRP A 94 -12.84 4.71 20.39
C TRP A 94 -12.46 5.53 19.16
N LEU A 95 -11.46 6.41 19.26
CA LEU A 95 -10.93 7.14 18.11
C LEU A 95 -10.51 6.18 17.00
N PHE A 96 -9.77 5.13 17.35
CA PHE A 96 -9.27 4.14 16.39
C PHE A 96 -10.40 3.26 15.86
N VAL A 97 -11.34 2.84 16.71
CA VAL A 97 -12.50 2.06 16.29
C VAL A 97 -13.31 2.83 15.24
N ILE A 98 -13.63 4.09 15.51
CA ILE A 98 -14.42 4.94 14.60
C ILE A 98 -13.63 5.24 13.32
N ALA A 99 -12.37 5.69 13.45
CA ALA A 99 -11.55 6.06 12.31
C ALA A 99 -11.28 4.88 11.37
N PHE A 100 -10.89 3.72 11.90
CA PHE A 100 -10.64 2.54 11.05
C PHE A 100 -11.92 1.94 10.48
N SER A 101 -13.06 2.05 11.18
CA SER A 101 -14.36 1.68 10.59
C SER A 101 -14.70 2.58 9.41
N PHE A 102 -14.49 3.90 9.55
CA PHE A 102 -14.67 4.84 8.46
C PHE A 102 -13.68 4.59 7.31
N PHE A 103 -12.41 4.31 7.58
CA PHE A 103 -11.42 3.99 6.54
C PHE A 103 -11.74 2.67 5.83
N ALA A 104 -12.22 1.65 6.53
CA ALA A 104 -12.70 0.42 5.92
C ALA A 104 -13.88 0.69 4.98
N PHE A 105 -14.82 1.51 5.42
CA PHE A 105 -15.96 1.93 4.61
C PHE A 105 -15.51 2.73 3.37
N SER A 106 -14.74 3.80 3.55
CA SER A 106 -14.29 4.65 2.44
C SER A 106 -13.45 3.87 1.44
N SER A 107 -12.55 2.99 1.88
CA SER A 107 -11.72 2.18 0.99
C SER A 107 -12.53 1.17 0.18
N ALA A 108 -13.54 0.52 0.79
CA ALA A 108 -14.40 -0.44 0.11
C ALA A 108 -15.25 0.18 -1.01
N PHE A 109 -15.62 1.46 -0.88
CA PHE A 109 -16.55 2.11 -1.80
C PHE A 109 -15.90 3.19 -2.67
N SER A 110 -15.17 4.11 -2.06
CA SER A 110 -14.50 5.21 -2.75
C SER A 110 -13.28 4.71 -3.52
N ASP A 111 -12.32 4.11 -2.82
CA ASP A 111 -11.04 3.71 -3.42
C ASP A 111 -11.22 2.58 -4.42
N ALA A 112 -12.12 1.63 -4.13
CA ALA A 112 -12.44 0.53 -5.03
C ALA A 112 -13.03 1.00 -6.37
N VAL A 113 -13.71 2.16 -6.44
CA VAL A 113 -14.22 2.73 -7.69
C VAL A 113 -13.06 3.26 -8.54
N VAL A 114 -12.15 4.00 -7.93
CA VAL A 114 -10.97 4.57 -8.61
C VAL A 114 -10.00 3.46 -9.04
N ALA A 115 -9.79 2.46 -8.18
CA ALA A 115 -8.95 1.29 -8.45
C ALA A 115 -9.42 0.50 -9.68
N ARG A 116 -10.73 0.36 -9.87
CA ARG A 116 -11.34 -0.28 -11.05
C ARG A 116 -11.32 0.60 -12.30
N GLY A 117 -10.84 1.83 -12.20
CA GLY A 117 -10.77 2.76 -13.32
C GLY A 117 -12.13 3.28 -13.77
N VAL A 118 -13.13 3.30 -12.89
CA VAL A 118 -14.42 3.90 -13.19
C VAL A 118 -14.22 5.40 -13.39
N PRO A 119 -14.66 5.99 -14.52
CA PRO A 119 -14.55 7.42 -14.75
C PRO A 119 -15.27 8.24 -13.68
N LEU A 120 -14.58 9.24 -13.14
CA LEU A 120 -15.14 10.21 -12.20
C LEU A 120 -15.82 11.32 -13.00
N ALA A 121 -17.14 11.40 -12.92
CA ALA A 121 -17.94 12.36 -13.66
C ALA A 121 -19.19 12.74 -12.85
N PRO A 122 -19.73 13.96 -13.01
CA PRO A 122 -20.91 14.42 -12.26
C PRO A 122 -22.17 13.64 -12.63
N ASP A 123 -22.25 13.11 -13.85
CA ASP A 123 -23.35 12.34 -14.42
C ASP A 123 -23.13 10.82 -14.33
N SER A 124 -22.05 10.37 -13.67
CA SER A 124 -21.77 8.93 -13.51
C SER A 124 -22.93 8.22 -12.82
N PRO A 125 -23.35 7.02 -13.26
CA PRO A 125 -24.43 6.28 -12.60
C PRO A 125 -24.06 5.84 -11.17
N SER A 126 -22.76 5.65 -10.90
CA SER A 126 -22.25 5.29 -9.57
C SER A 126 -22.26 6.50 -8.63
N PHE A 127 -23.00 6.40 -7.53
CA PHE A 127 -22.97 7.40 -6.45
C PHE A 127 -21.54 7.73 -6.00
N TRP A 128 -20.72 6.68 -5.82
CA TRP A 128 -19.33 6.82 -5.37
C TRP A 128 -18.40 7.47 -6.40
N ALA A 129 -18.68 7.31 -7.69
CA ALA A 129 -17.93 8.01 -8.73
C ALA A 129 -18.29 9.51 -8.73
N ARG A 130 -19.58 9.84 -8.54
CA ARG A 130 -20.03 11.24 -8.38
C ARG A 130 -19.47 11.89 -7.12
N ALA A 131 -19.45 11.17 -6.00
CA ALA A 131 -18.90 11.65 -4.74
C ALA A 131 -17.39 11.95 -4.86
N ASN A 132 -16.63 11.04 -5.47
CA ASN A 132 -15.22 11.27 -5.78
C ASN A 132 -15.02 12.44 -6.73
N TRP A 133 -15.85 12.57 -7.77
CA TRP A 133 -15.81 13.72 -8.66
C TRP A 133 -16.08 15.03 -7.92
N TRP A 134 -17.05 15.08 -7.00
CA TRP A 134 -17.35 16.28 -6.20
C TRP A 134 -16.19 16.67 -5.27
N TYR A 135 -15.53 15.68 -4.67
CA TYR A 135 -14.31 15.93 -3.91
C TYR A 135 -13.22 16.49 -4.83
N ALA A 136 -12.93 15.80 -5.93
CA ALA A 136 -11.78 16.08 -6.79
C ALA A 136 -11.95 17.36 -7.63
N SER A 137 -13.17 17.66 -8.06
CA SER A 137 -13.51 18.84 -8.84
C SER A 137 -13.18 20.11 -8.06
N GLY A 138 -12.26 20.90 -8.61
CA GLY A 138 -11.75 22.12 -7.97
C GLY A 138 -10.92 21.87 -6.71
N THR A 139 -10.39 20.66 -6.48
CA THR A 139 -9.53 20.36 -5.32
C THR A 139 -8.33 19.49 -5.67
N ASP A 140 -8.53 18.36 -6.35
CA ASP A 140 -7.55 17.29 -6.52
C ASP A 140 -7.51 16.85 -8.00
N PRO A 141 -6.71 17.52 -8.83
CA PRO A 141 -6.64 17.23 -10.26
C PRO A 141 -6.00 15.87 -10.58
N VAL A 142 -5.10 15.40 -9.71
CA VAL A 142 -4.44 14.10 -9.86
C VAL A 142 -5.45 12.97 -9.71
N LEU A 143 -6.38 13.06 -8.76
CA LEU A 143 -7.47 12.08 -8.62
C LEU A 143 -8.38 12.06 -9.86
N LEU A 144 -8.67 13.20 -10.48
CA LEU A 144 -9.46 13.25 -11.73
C LEU A 144 -8.74 12.55 -12.89
N GLN A 145 -7.43 12.71 -13.00
CA GLN A 145 -6.64 12.05 -14.05
C GLN A 145 -6.39 10.57 -13.76
N ALA A 146 -6.39 10.19 -12.48
CA ALA A 146 -6.16 8.85 -11.97
C ALA A 146 -4.99 8.14 -12.69
N PRO A 147 -3.76 8.69 -12.61
CA PRO A 147 -2.57 8.05 -13.18
C PRO A 147 -2.35 6.66 -12.56
N ILE A 148 -1.58 5.81 -13.24
CA ILE A 148 -1.40 4.42 -12.83
C ILE A 148 -0.86 4.27 -11.41
N GLY A 149 0.04 5.16 -10.98
CA GLY A 149 0.58 5.16 -9.61
C GLY A 149 -0.50 5.35 -8.56
N LEU A 150 -1.37 6.35 -8.75
CA LEU A 150 -2.51 6.58 -7.85
C LEU A 150 -3.47 5.40 -7.87
N LYS A 151 -3.79 4.84 -9.05
CA LYS A 151 -4.65 3.65 -9.17
C LYS A 151 -4.12 2.45 -8.39
N VAL A 152 -2.81 2.22 -8.42
CA VAL A 152 -2.17 1.17 -7.63
C VAL A 152 -2.28 1.48 -6.13
N GLN A 153 -2.05 2.72 -5.72
CA GLN A 153 -2.15 3.13 -4.32
C GLN A 153 -3.56 2.94 -3.76
N VAL A 154 -4.60 3.40 -4.47
CA VAL A 154 -6.00 3.21 -4.04
C VAL A 154 -6.44 1.76 -4.13
N ALA A 155 -5.87 0.96 -5.04
CA ALA A 155 -6.11 -0.49 -5.06
C ALA A 155 -5.53 -1.18 -3.82
N ILE A 156 -4.31 -0.81 -3.40
CA ILE A 156 -3.73 -1.30 -2.14
C ILE A 156 -4.61 -0.88 -0.97
N SER A 157 -5.09 0.37 -0.96
CA SER A 157 -6.03 0.85 0.06
C SER A 157 -7.29 -0.01 0.12
N ALA A 158 -7.97 -0.20 -1.02
CA ALA A 158 -9.22 -0.96 -1.09
C ALA A 158 -9.07 -2.45 -0.72
N PHE A 159 -8.03 -3.11 -1.24
CA PHE A 159 -7.94 -4.58 -1.19
C PHE A 159 -6.97 -5.13 -0.13
N VAL A 160 -6.07 -4.30 0.40
CA VAL A 160 -5.12 -4.70 1.44
C VAL A 160 -5.42 -3.99 2.75
N PHE A 161 -5.46 -2.66 2.73
CA PHE A 161 -5.70 -1.90 3.96
C PHE A 161 -7.15 -1.95 4.42
N GLY A 162 -8.14 -1.94 3.51
CA GLY A 162 -9.56 -2.08 3.81
C GLY A 162 -9.86 -3.28 4.72
N PRO A 163 -9.51 -4.52 4.31
CA PRO A 163 -9.64 -5.69 5.16
C PRO A 163 -8.83 -5.60 6.46
N PHE A 164 -7.63 -5.02 6.41
CA PHE A 164 -6.80 -4.86 7.59
C PHE A 164 -7.38 -3.87 8.61
N TYR A 165 -8.11 -2.83 8.18
CA TYR A 165 -8.83 -1.92 9.08
C TYR A 165 -9.90 -2.65 9.89
N LEU A 166 -10.61 -3.59 9.28
CA LEU A 166 -11.58 -4.43 10.01
C LEU A 166 -10.88 -5.30 11.05
N LEU A 167 -9.69 -5.81 10.75
CA LEU A 167 -8.87 -6.56 11.69
C LEU A 167 -8.40 -5.70 12.86
N LEU A 168 -8.01 -4.44 12.61
CA LEU A 168 -7.70 -3.46 13.64
C LEU A 168 -8.92 -3.19 14.52
N VAL A 169 -10.09 -2.91 13.94
CA VAL A 169 -11.34 -2.68 14.69
C VAL A 169 -11.64 -3.87 15.61
N TYR A 170 -11.61 -5.09 15.06
CA TYR A 170 -11.79 -6.32 15.85
C TYR A 170 -10.79 -6.40 17.01
N ALA A 171 -9.50 -6.18 16.76
CA ALA A 171 -8.48 -6.31 17.78
C ALA A 171 -8.59 -5.26 18.89
N PHE A 172 -9.00 -4.03 18.55
CA PHE A 172 -9.26 -2.98 19.53
C PHE A 172 -10.47 -3.32 20.40
N VAL A 173 -11.59 -3.71 19.79
CA VAL A 173 -12.80 -4.12 20.52
C VAL A 173 -12.51 -5.30 21.45
N ALA A 174 -11.79 -6.32 20.97
CA ALA A 174 -11.50 -7.54 21.72
C ALA A 174 -10.20 -7.48 22.58
N GLY A 175 -9.46 -6.37 22.57
CA GLY A 175 -8.22 -6.21 23.35
C GLY A 175 -7.11 -7.22 22.99
N ARG A 176 -6.87 -7.42 21.70
CA ARG A 176 -5.92 -8.41 21.17
C ARG A 176 -4.52 -7.83 20.99
N ASP A 177 -3.63 -8.04 21.95
CA ASP A 177 -2.26 -7.47 21.93
C ASP A 177 -1.41 -7.91 20.72
N TRP A 178 -1.72 -9.07 20.11
CA TRP A 178 -0.99 -9.56 18.94
C TRP A 178 -1.08 -8.61 17.74
N ILE A 179 -2.10 -7.73 17.69
CA ILE A 179 -2.26 -6.74 16.61
C ILE A 179 -1.13 -5.72 16.59
N ARG A 180 -0.36 -5.58 17.67
CA ARG A 180 0.71 -4.59 17.80
C ARG A 180 1.70 -4.63 16.64
N MET A 181 2.25 -5.81 16.33
CA MET A 181 3.27 -5.92 15.28
C MET A 181 2.70 -5.65 13.88
N PRO A 182 1.57 -6.25 13.47
CA PRO A 182 0.88 -5.87 12.25
C PRO A 182 0.54 -4.37 12.17
N ALA A 183 0.09 -3.77 13.28
CA ALA A 183 -0.22 -2.35 13.35
C ALA A 183 1.02 -1.49 13.07
N ILE A 184 2.18 -1.81 13.67
CA ILE A 184 3.43 -1.08 13.41
C ILE A 184 3.84 -1.16 11.93
N VAL A 185 3.76 -2.34 11.32
CA VAL A 185 4.04 -2.52 9.88
C VAL A 185 3.10 -1.65 9.03
N TYR A 186 1.81 -1.64 9.38
CA TYR A 186 0.84 -0.77 8.74
C TYR A 186 1.16 0.71 8.90
N VAL A 187 1.56 1.18 10.10
CA VAL A 187 1.96 2.57 10.33
C VAL A 187 3.12 2.95 9.41
N SER A 188 4.14 2.10 9.28
CA SER A 188 5.26 2.35 8.38
C SER A 188 4.82 2.43 6.93
N ALA A 189 4.03 1.46 6.46
CA ALA A 189 3.54 1.43 5.08
C ALA A 189 2.66 2.63 4.74
N MET A 190 1.76 3.01 5.64
CA MET A 190 0.86 4.15 5.45
C MET A 190 1.60 5.48 5.49
N THR A 191 2.54 5.65 6.43
CA THR A 191 3.38 6.87 6.48
C THR A 191 4.17 7.03 5.19
N TYR A 192 4.79 5.96 4.69
CA TYR A 192 5.49 5.98 3.41
C TYR A 192 4.56 6.35 2.25
N GLY A 193 3.38 5.72 2.15
CA GLY A 193 2.40 6.02 1.12
C GLY A 193 1.90 7.46 1.15
N MET A 194 1.67 8.02 2.34
CA MET A 194 1.22 9.40 2.51
C MET A 194 2.31 10.42 2.16
N VAL A 195 3.56 10.14 2.50
CA VAL A 195 4.70 11.00 2.08
C VAL A 195 4.83 10.98 0.56
N LEU A 196 4.69 9.82 -0.09
CA LEU A 196 4.68 9.74 -1.55
C LEU A 196 3.51 10.48 -2.18
N LEU A 197 2.29 10.33 -1.63
CA LEU A 197 1.11 11.03 -2.10
C LEU A 197 1.31 12.55 -2.01
N PHE A 198 1.64 13.06 -0.83
CA PHE A 198 1.87 14.49 -0.65
C PHE A 198 3.05 15.01 -1.49
N GLY A 199 4.12 14.23 -1.61
CA GLY A 199 5.22 14.57 -2.51
C GLY A 199 4.77 14.67 -3.96
N ALA A 200 4.01 13.68 -4.46
CA ALA A 200 3.52 13.67 -5.83
C ALA A 200 2.52 14.79 -6.12
N GLU A 201 1.65 15.10 -5.17
CA GLU A 201 0.64 16.16 -5.29
C GLU A 201 1.29 17.55 -5.22
N PHE A 202 2.04 17.85 -4.15
CA PHE A 202 2.58 19.20 -3.94
C PHE A 202 3.82 19.53 -4.79
N LEU A 203 4.61 18.52 -5.19
CA LEU A 203 5.80 18.72 -6.02
C LEU A 203 5.59 18.33 -7.48
N GLY A 204 4.43 17.77 -7.83
CA GLY A 204 4.09 17.38 -9.19
C GLY A 204 3.51 18.51 -10.02
N ASP A 205 3.17 18.19 -11.27
CA ASP A 205 2.66 19.17 -12.25
C ASP A 205 1.20 19.61 -11.98
N LEU A 206 0.52 18.95 -11.04
CA LEU A 206 -0.91 19.09 -10.80
C LEU A 206 -1.23 19.26 -9.31
N PRO A 207 -0.74 20.35 -8.68
CA PRO A 207 -0.94 20.55 -7.25
C PRO A 207 -2.42 20.75 -6.88
N PRO A 208 -2.80 20.45 -5.62
CA PRO A 208 -4.15 20.66 -5.15
C PRO A 208 -4.57 22.14 -5.29
N THR A 209 -5.72 22.39 -5.90
CA THR A 209 -6.23 23.75 -6.11
C THR A 209 -6.94 24.31 -4.86
N ASN A 210 -7.33 23.44 -3.94
CA ASN A 210 -7.91 23.81 -2.65
C ASN A 210 -7.19 23.03 -1.54
N VAL A 211 -6.08 23.58 -1.04
CA VAL A 211 -5.22 22.94 -0.05
C VAL A 211 -5.96 22.61 1.26
N PRO A 212 -6.79 23.51 1.85
CA PRO A 212 -7.54 23.16 3.05
C PRO A 212 -8.47 21.95 2.87
N LYS A 213 -9.22 21.91 1.77
CA LYS A 213 -10.10 20.76 1.47
C LYS A 213 -9.30 19.50 1.21
N PHE A 214 -8.21 19.59 0.45
CA PHE A 214 -7.30 18.46 0.21
C PHE A 214 -6.74 17.88 1.52
N LEU A 215 -6.21 18.74 2.40
CA LEU A 215 -5.66 18.30 3.68
C LEU A 215 -6.74 17.75 4.61
N ALA A 216 -7.94 18.34 4.64
CA ALA A 216 -9.04 17.83 5.47
C ALA A 216 -9.42 16.38 5.12
N PHE A 217 -9.34 16.01 3.84
CA PHE A 217 -9.64 14.65 3.39
C PHE A 217 -8.45 13.69 3.51
N ASN A 218 -7.22 14.15 3.27
CA ASN A 218 -6.06 13.28 3.19
C ASN A 218 -5.24 13.20 4.48
N LEU A 219 -5.12 14.30 5.24
CA LEU A 219 -4.30 14.36 6.46
C LEU A 219 -4.72 13.34 7.54
N PRO A 220 -6.02 13.01 7.74
CA PRO A 220 -6.41 11.96 8.68
C PRO A 220 -5.74 10.61 8.40
N TYR A 221 -5.47 10.27 7.14
CA TYR A 221 -4.79 9.04 6.74
C TYR A 221 -3.30 9.03 7.10
N LEU A 222 -2.71 10.16 7.47
CA LEU A 222 -1.36 10.23 8.04
C LEU A 222 -1.40 10.32 9.58
N VAL A 223 -2.26 11.18 10.12
CA VAL A 223 -2.30 11.46 11.57
C VAL A 223 -2.80 10.24 12.36
N VAL A 224 -3.89 9.60 11.94
CA VAL A 224 -4.46 8.46 12.67
C VAL A 224 -3.47 7.28 12.77
N PRO A 225 -2.75 6.87 11.70
CA PRO A 225 -1.71 5.86 11.81
C PRO A 225 -0.55 6.26 12.74
N LEU A 226 -0.10 7.52 12.73
CA LEU A 226 0.95 7.94 13.65
C LEU A 226 0.48 7.86 15.12
N LEU A 227 -0.75 8.25 15.39
CA LEU A 227 -1.39 8.07 16.70
C LEU A 227 -1.52 6.58 17.06
N LEU A 228 -1.83 5.71 16.10
CA LEU A 228 -1.85 4.26 16.30
C LEU A 228 -0.46 3.75 16.66
N GLY A 229 0.59 4.22 15.98
CA GLY A 229 1.98 3.86 16.27
C GLY A 229 2.36 4.23 17.71
N TYR A 230 2.02 5.44 18.13
CA TYR A 230 2.20 5.88 19.52
C TYR A 230 1.40 5.00 20.49
N ARG A 231 0.15 4.68 20.17
CA ARG A 231 -0.72 3.82 20.99
C ARG A 231 -0.17 2.40 21.15
N MET A 232 0.53 1.89 20.15
CA MET A 232 1.12 0.54 20.08
C MET A 232 2.56 0.46 20.65
N ARG A 233 3.06 1.53 21.29
CA ARG A 233 4.41 1.54 21.88
C ARG A 233 4.62 0.46 22.95
N SER A 234 3.59 0.18 23.76
CA SER A 234 3.63 -0.86 24.80
C SER A 234 3.60 -2.27 24.21
N PRO A 235 4.38 -3.25 24.72
CA PRO A 235 4.28 -4.65 24.33
C PRO A 235 2.89 -5.28 24.59
N ARG A 236 2.16 -4.75 25.57
CA ARG A 236 0.79 -5.14 25.90
C ARG A 236 -0.10 -3.91 25.83
N PRO A 237 -0.58 -3.51 24.65
CA PRO A 237 -1.33 -2.27 24.48
C PRO A 237 -2.70 -2.29 25.19
N PHE A 238 -3.28 -3.45 25.51
CA PHE A 238 -4.64 -3.54 26.04
C PHE A 238 -4.73 -4.16 27.44
N SER A 239 -3.60 -4.33 28.12
CA SER A 239 -3.50 -4.85 29.49
C SER A 239 -2.91 -3.81 30.44
#